data_AF-A0A7S1VZT0-F1
#
_entry.id   AF-A0A7S1VZT0-F1
#
_cell.length_a   1.000
_cell.length_b   1.000
_cell.length_c   1.000
_cell.angle_alpha   90.00
_cell.angle_beta   90.00
_cell.angle_gamma   90.00
#
_symmetry.space_group_name_H-M   'P 1'
#
loop_
_entity.id
_entity.type
_entity.pdbx_description
1 polymer ?
#
loop_
_entity_poly.entity_id
_entity_poly.type
_entity_poly.pdbx_seq_one_letter_code
_entity_poly.pdbx_strand_id
1 'polypeptide(L)'
;TGNMLAGPILAAAWQPSQVVFATLISVGLGMERLTAAKAAGVLLTVFGALCLVLLGGPGGGGAASPNPALGQLFLLANCLASALEVVTWRLLLRHATSPLAHLAVMAESYMVAAALMAVACMSASCSSAAVGFFCPRCGGDPWHLPVEALWAVAYSVVVQTLLGYCAQAWALRYAESSTAAVYSTTQPIVAAAVTCVMLWLGFNPGDALEWPGQEMVGALLVVLGLLVVARSE
;
A
#
# COMPACT_ATOMS: atom_id res chain seq x y z
N THR A 1 -0.28 -11.74 4.86
CA THR A 1 0.57 -12.95 4.92
C THR A 1 2.06 -12.65 4.81
N GLY A 2 2.50 -11.91 3.78
CA GLY A 2 3.92 -11.50 3.64
C GLY A 2 4.47 -10.77 4.87
N ASN A 3 3.73 -9.80 5.42
CA ASN A 3 4.18 -9.03 6.60
C ASN A 3 4.47 -9.89 7.83
N MET A 4 3.72 -10.98 8.03
CA MET A 4 3.93 -11.89 9.17
C MET A 4 5.18 -12.77 8.99
N LEU A 5 5.56 -13.05 7.73
CA LEU A 5 6.70 -13.90 7.37
C LEU A 5 7.98 -13.11 7.09
N ALA A 6 7.90 -11.84 6.71
CA ALA A 6 9.04 -11.00 6.35
C ALA A 6 9.31 -9.87 7.37
N GLY A 7 8.33 -9.56 8.22
CA GLY A 7 8.36 -8.44 9.15
C GLY A 7 7.69 -7.18 8.58
N PRO A 8 7.13 -6.32 9.45
CA PRO A 8 6.38 -5.13 9.04
C PRO A 8 7.26 -4.05 8.39
N ILE A 9 8.50 -3.86 8.88
CA ILE A 9 9.44 -2.88 8.32
C ILE A 9 9.83 -3.27 6.89
N LEU A 10 10.16 -4.55 6.68
CA LEU A 10 10.50 -5.04 5.34
C LEU A 10 9.30 -4.92 4.40
N ALA A 11 8.09 -5.24 4.87
CA ALA A 11 6.87 -5.05 4.07
C ALA A 11 6.64 -3.59 3.66
N ALA A 12 6.85 -2.63 4.58
CA ALA A 12 6.77 -1.20 4.27
C ALA A 12 7.85 -0.79 3.25
N ALA A 13 9.06 -1.32 3.36
CA ALA A 13 10.15 -1.04 2.42
C ALA A 13 9.88 -1.60 1.00
N TRP A 14 9.00 -2.60 0.88
CA TRP A 14 8.56 -3.11 -0.43
C TRP A 14 7.49 -2.23 -1.09
N GLN A 15 6.71 -1.43 -0.35
CA GLN A 15 5.63 -0.62 -0.93
C GLN A 15 6.09 0.33 -2.04
N PRO A 16 7.24 1.03 -1.95
CA PRO A 16 7.73 1.88 -3.03
C PRO A 16 8.02 1.14 -4.34
N SER A 17 8.28 -0.17 -4.30
CA SER A 17 8.49 -0.97 -5.52
C SER A 17 7.26 -1.02 -6.43
N GLN A 18 6.04 -0.82 -5.87
CA GLN A 18 4.80 -0.72 -6.64
C GLN A 18 4.86 0.41 -7.68
N VAL A 19 5.49 1.53 -7.32
CA VAL A 19 5.67 2.69 -8.21
C VAL A 19 6.57 2.33 -9.39
N VAL A 20 7.66 1.60 -9.11
CA VAL A 20 8.61 1.14 -10.14
C VAL A 20 7.90 0.17 -11.08
N PHE A 21 7.19 -0.82 -10.56
CA PHE A 21 6.46 -1.79 -11.38
C PHE A 21 5.37 -1.13 -12.21
N ALA A 22 4.56 -0.25 -11.62
CA ALA A 22 3.52 0.47 -12.35
C ALA A 22 4.11 1.29 -13.50
N THR A 23 5.22 2.00 -13.25
CA THR A 23 5.91 2.78 -14.29
C THR A 23 6.45 1.89 -15.41
N LEU A 24 7.13 0.79 -15.08
CA LEU A 24 7.70 -0.13 -16.07
C LEU A 24 6.62 -0.81 -16.92
N ILE A 25 5.53 -1.25 -16.31
CA ILE A 25 4.42 -1.88 -17.01
C ILE A 25 3.74 -0.86 -17.94
N SER A 26 3.46 0.36 -17.47
CA SER A 26 2.80 1.39 -18.27
C SER A 26 3.65 1.88 -19.45
N VAL A 27 4.97 1.99 -19.27
CA VAL A 27 5.91 2.27 -20.36
C VAL A 27 5.97 1.08 -21.33
N GLY A 28 6.02 -0.15 -20.83
CA GLY A 28 6.04 -1.37 -21.64
C GLY A 28 4.78 -1.55 -22.50
N LEU A 29 3.62 -1.14 -21.98
CA LEU A 29 2.35 -1.12 -22.71
C LEU A 29 2.20 0.10 -23.65
N GLY A 30 3.20 0.99 -23.73
CA GLY A 30 3.15 2.20 -24.54
C GLY A 30 2.09 3.21 -24.09
N MET A 31 1.61 3.11 -22.84
CA MET A 31 0.61 4.01 -22.28
C MET A 31 1.23 5.35 -21.87
N GLU A 32 2.51 5.36 -21.53
CA GLU A 32 3.25 6.51 -21.02
C GLU A 32 4.64 6.59 -21.65
N ARG A 33 5.20 7.80 -21.76
CA ARG A 33 6.59 8.00 -22.21
C ARG A 33 7.52 8.14 -21.02
N LEU A 34 8.61 7.38 -21.00
CA LEU A 34 9.65 7.52 -19.98
C LEU A 34 10.57 8.69 -20.32
N THR A 35 10.31 9.86 -19.75
CA THR A 35 11.24 11.00 -19.81
C THR A 35 12.31 10.89 -18.72
N ALA A 36 13.48 11.48 -18.94
CA ALA A 36 14.54 11.49 -17.93
C ALA A 36 14.09 12.17 -16.62
N ALA A 37 13.26 13.22 -16.72
CA ALA A 37 12.66 13.88 -15.57
C ALA A 37 11.72 12.93 -14.79
N LYS A 38 10.85 12.19 -15.49
CA LYS A 38 9.96 11.21 -14.87
C LYS A 38 10.72 10.09 -14.17
N ALA A 39 11.75 9.55 -14.83
CA ALA A 39 12.62 8.53 -14.25
C ALA A 39 13.34 9.04 -12.99
N ALA A 40 13.90 10.26 -13.03
CA ALA A 40 14.54 10.89 -11.88
C ALA A 40 13.56 11.11 -10.72
N GLY A 41 12.34 11.60 -11.02
CA GLY A 41 11.29 11.81 -10.02
C GLY A 41 10.82 10.52 -9.36
N VAL A 42 10.61 9.44 -10.13
CA VAL A 42 10.26 8.11 -9.60
C VAL A 42 11.38 7.57 -8.71
N LEU A 43 12.63 7.63 -9.16
CA LEU A 43 13.78 7.16 -8.36
C LEU A 43 13.94 7.96 -7.06
N LEU A 44 13.78 9.29 -7.12
CA LEU A 44 13.86 10.16 -5.95
C LEU A 44 12.75 9.86 -4.94
N THR A 45 11.54 9.60 -5.44
CA THR A 45 10.38 9.22 -4.61
C THR A 45 10.60 7.86 -3.94
N VAL A 46 11.05 6.86 -4.70
CA VAL A 46 11.32 5.51 -4.18
C VAL A 46 12.43 5.55 -3.14
N PHE A 47 13.51 6.27 -3.43
CA PHE A 47 14.62 6.43 -2.49
C PHE A 47 14.18 7.17 -1.22
N GLY A 48 13.42 8.26 -1.34
CA GLY A 48 12.88 8.99 -0.19
C GLY A 48 11.95 8.12 0.67
N ALA A 49 11.10 7.31 0.05
CA ALA A 49 10.20 6.40 0.76
C ALA A 49 10.98 5.27 1.45
N LEU A 50 12.07 4.77 0.86
CA LEU A 50 12.97 3.84 1.53
C LEU A 50 13.67 4.49 2.73
N CYS A 51 14.15 5.73 2.60
CA CYS A 51 14.71 6.47 3.74
C CYS A 51 13.69 6.64 4.87
N LEU A 52 12.44 6.98 4.55
CA LEU A 52 11.33 7.10 5.53
C LEU A 52 11.00 5.81 6.27
N VAL A 53 11.31 4.65 5.69
CA VAL A 53 11.02 3.36 6.33
C VAL A 53 12.24 2.81 7.06
N LEU A 54 13.43 2.96 6.47
CA LEU A 54 14.67 2.38 6.99
C LEU A 54 15.32 3.23 8.08
N LEU A 55 15.13 4.55 8.05
CA LEU A 55 15.60 5.42 9.12
C LEU A 55 14.69 5.35 10.37
N GLY A 56 13.55 4.63 10.22
CA GLY A 56 12.37 4.35 11.08
C GLY A 56 12.45 4.40 12.60
N GLY A 57 13.66 4.43 13.14
CA GLY A 57 13.95 4.04 14.50
C GLY A 57 13.75 2.52 14.73
N PRO A 58 14.42 1.93 15.73
CA PRO A 58 14.39 0.50 16.03
C PRO A 58 13.12 0.06 16.78
N GLY A 59 11.94 0.57 16.44
CA GLY A 59 10.66 0.25 17.09
C GLY A 59 10.07 -1.13 16.74
N GLY A 60 10.81 -1.98 16.02
CA GLY A 60 10.30 -3.26 15.53
C GLY A 60 11.41 -4.28 15.35
N GLY A 61 12.04 -4.71 16.44
CA GLY A 61 12.78 -5.96 16.50
C GLY A 61 11.84 -7.13 16.20
N GLY A 62 11.56 -7.36 14.92
CA GLY A 62 10.78 -8.48 14.45
C GLY A 62 11.48 -9.78 14.84
N ALA A 63 10.78 -10.65 15.55
CA ALA A 63 11.22 -12.01 15.81
C ALA A 63 11.70 -12.65 14.51
N ALA A 64 12.78 -13.44 14.59
CA ALA A 64 13.35 -14.15 13.44
C ALA A 64 12.25 -14.81 12.62
N SER A 65 12.09 -14.34 11.38
CA SER A 65 11.07 -14.85 10.47
C SER A 65 11.29 -16.35 10.23
N PRO A 66 10.26 -17.21 10.37
CA PRO A 66 10.43 -18.64 10.15
C PRO A 66 10.80 -18.99 8.70
N ASN A 67 10.39 -18.17 7.71
CA ASN A 67 10.71 -18.35 6.30
C ASN A 67 10.86 -16.99 5.56
N PRO A 68 12.03 -16.33 5.64
CA PRO A 68 12.23 -14.99 5.07
C PRO A 68 12.05 -14.96 3.54
N ALA A 69 12.53 -16.00 2.84
CA ALA A 69 12.45 -16.08 1.37
C ALA A 69 10.99 -16.17 0.88
N LEU A 70 10.16 -16.97 1.55
CA LEU A 70 8.75 -17.10 1.22
C LEU A 70 7.97 -15.80 1.52
N GLY A 71 8.32 -15.13 2.62
CA GLY A 71 7.77 -13.81 2.94
C GLY A 71 8.08 -12.76 1.88
N GLN A 72 9.33 -12.71 1.41
CA GLN A 72 9.75 -11.81 0.32
C GLN A 72 9.04 -12.13 -1.00
N LEU A 73 8.86 -13.41 -1.34
CA LEU A 73 8.12 -13.81 -2.53
C LEU A 73 6.66 -13.33 -2.48
N PHE A 74 5.99 -13.49 -1.33
CA PHE A 74 4.63 -12.97 -1.16
C PHE A 74 4.56 -11.44 -1.23
N LEU A 75 5.56 -10.73 -0.70
CA LEU A 75 5.63 -9.27 -0.81
C LEU A 75 5.86 -8.80 -2.25
N LEU A 76 6.75 -9.46 -2.99
CA LEU A 76 6.97 -9.21 -4.42
C LEU A 76 5.67 -9.44 -5.21
N ALA A 77 5.03 -10.60 -5.02
CA ALA A 77 3.78 -10.94 -5.70
C ALA A 77 2.67 -9.92 -5.38
N ASN A 78 2.56 -9.49 -4.12
CA ASN A 78 1.61 -8.46 -3.71
C ASN A 78 1.90 -7.12 -4.40
N CYS A 79 3.15 -6.66 -4.41
CA CYS A 79 3.50 -5.38 -5.03
C CYS A 79 3.30 -5.39 -6.54
N LEU A 80 3.61 -6.52 -7.19
CA LEU A 80 3.36 -6.69 -8.62
C LEU A 80 1.85 -6.72 -8.94
N ALA A 81 1.06 -7.44 -8.15
CA ALA A 81 -0.39 -7.49 -8.31
C ALA A 81 -1.04 -6.12 -8.12
N SER A 82 -0.65 -5.37 -7.08
CA SER A 82 -1.12 -4.00 -6.86
C SER A 82 -0.73 -3.07 -8.01
N ALA A 83 0.49 -3.18 -8.55
CA ALA A 83 0.89 -2.39 -9.71
C ALA A 83 0.04 -2.74 -10.95
N LEU A 84 -0.20 -4.03 -11.21
CA LEU A 84 -1.04 -4.49 -12.31
C LEU A 84 -2.49 -4.01 -12.19
N GLU A 85 -3.05 -4.01 -10.98
CA GLU A 85 -4.40 -3.50 -10.69
C GLU A 85 -4.52 -2.02 -11.11
N VAL A 86 -3.58 -1.18 -10.67
CA VAL A 86 -3.58 0.26 -10.99
C VAL A 86 -3.47 0.51 -12.49
N VAL A 87 -2.59 -0.22 -13.19
CA VAL A 87 -2.43 -0.10 -14.64
C VAL A 87 -3.68 -0.60 -15.37
N THR A 88 -4.29 -1.69 -14.92
CA THR A 88 -5.51 -2.24 -15.50
C THR A 88 -6.69 -1.29 -15.35
N TRP A 89 -6.88 -0.70 -14.16
CA TRP A 89 -7.89 0.34 -13.95
C TRP A 89 -7.67 1.53 -14.86
N ARG A 90 -6.41 1.99 -15.03
CA ARG A 90 -6.10 3.07 -15.98
C ARG A 90 -6.50 2.70 -17.41
N LEU A 91 -6.21 1.48 -17.84
CA LEU A 91 -6.54 0.99 -19.19
C LEU A 91 -8.06 0.97 -19.45
N LEU A 92 -8.83 0.48 -18.47
CA LEU A 92 -10.29 0.44 -18.52
C LEU A 92 -10.90 1.84 -18.53
N LEU A 93 -10.38 2.73 -17.68
CA LEU A 93 -10.91 4.09 -17.53
C LEU A 93 -10.54 5.03 -18.67
N ARG A 94 -9.42 4.79 -19.37
CA ARG A 94 -8.99 5.62 -20.51
C ARG A 94 -10.01 5.63 -21.65
N HIS A 95 -10.73 4.53 -21.84
CA HIS A 95 -11.72 4.37 -22.90
C HIS A 95 -13.16 4.63 -22.45
N ALA A 96 -13.36 4.92 -21.16
CA ALA A 96 -14.69 5.04 -20.59
C ALA A 96 -15.25 6.46 -20.77
N THR A 97 -16.40 6.56 -21.44
CA THR A 97 -17.11 7.83 -21.68
C THR A 97 -18.10 8.19 -20.58
N SER A 98 -18.56 7.22 -19.79
CA SER A 98 -19.56 7.44 -18.73
C SER A 98 -18.99 8.26 -17.56
N PRO A 99 -19.74 9.25 -17.00
CA PRO A 99 -19.31 10.02 -15.84
C PRO A 99 -19.12 9.16 -14.59
N LEU A 100 -19.75 7.99 -14.48
CA LEU A 100 -19.67 7.10 -13.31
C LEU A 100 -18.79 5.86 -13.56
N ALA A 101 -18.03 5.82 -14.66
CA ALA A 101 -17.22 4.66 -15.01
C ALA A 101 -16.18 4.26 -13.95
N HIS A 102 -15.57 5.24 -13.27
CA HIS A 102 -14.61 4.99 -12.19
C HIS A 102 -15.22 4.23 -11.02
N LEU A 103 -16.46 4.53 -10.63
CA LEU A 103 -17.17 3.80 -9.57
C LEU A 103 -17.59 2.40 -10.03
N ALA A 104 -17.98 2.24 -11.29
CA ALA A 104 -18.36 0.94 -11.83
C ALA A 104 -17.16 -0.03 -11.89
N VAL A 105 -16.03 0.42 -12.47
CA VAL A 105 -14.79 -0.38 -12.55
C VAL A 105 -14.29 -0.76 -11.15
N MET A 106 -14.38 0.17 -10.21
CA MET A 106 -14.13 -0.08 -8.79
C MET A 106 -15.03 -1.16 -8.23
N ALA A 107 -16.35 -0.98 -8.30
CA ALA A 107 -17.31 -1.91 -7.74
C ALA A 107 -17.15 -3.33 -8.31
N GLU A 108 -16.98 -3.45 -9.63
CA GLU A 108 -16.76 -4.74 -10.30
C GLU A 108 -15.46 -5.39 -9.85
N SER A 109 -14.35 -4.63 -9.80
CA SER A 109 -13.06 -5.15 -9.34
C SER A 109 -13.13 -5.64 -7.90
N TYR A 110 -13.79 -4.89 -7.01
CA TYR A 110 -13.95 -5.27 -5.60
C TYR A 110 -14.91 -6.43 -5.40
N MET A 111 -15.94 -6.58 -6.24
CA MET A 111 -16.82 -7.74 -6.20
C MET A 111 -16.05 -9.02 -6.54
N VAL A 112 -15.20 -8.98 -7.57
CA VAL A 112 -14.31 -10.10 -7.91
C VAL A 112 -13.32 -10.37 -6.78
N ALA A 113 -12.67 -9.32 -6.26
CA ALA A 113 -11.72 -9.45 -5.15
C ALA A 113 -12.37 -10.02 -3.89
N ALA A 114 -13.58 -9.57 -3.54
CA ALA A 114 -14.34 -10.07 -2.40
C ALA A 114 -14.72 -11.55 -2.57
N ALA A 115 -15.15 -11.96 -3.78
CA ALA A 115 -15.43 -13.36 -4.07
C ALA A 115 -14.18 -14.24 -3.96
N LEU A 116 -13.05 -13.81 -4.52
CA LEU A 116 -11.78 -14.52 -4.42
C LEU A 116 -11.27 -14.58 -2.97
N MET A 117 -11.38 -13.49 -2.23
CA MET A 117 -11.00 -13.43 -0.82
C MET A 117 -11.88 -14.34 0.03
N ALA A 118 -13.19 -14.38 -0.22
CA ALA A 118 -14.11 -15.29 0.47
C ALA A 118 -13.74 -16.76 0.20
N VAL A 119 -13.47 -17.13 -1.06
CA VAL A 119 -13.01 -18.48 -1.40
C VAL A 119 -11.67 -18.80 -0.73
N ALA A 120 -10.72 -17.87 -0.72
CA ALA A 120 -9.43 -18.04 -0.05
C ALA A 120 -9.59 -18.21 1.47
N CYS A 121 -10.41 -17.39 2.13
CA CYS A 121 -10.69 -17.48 3.55
C CYS A 121 -11.39 -18.80 3.91
N MET A 122 -12.40 -19.21 3.13
CA MET A 122 -13.11 -20.47 3.36
C MET A 122 -12.20 -21.68 3.14
N SER A 123 -11.43 -21.71 2.06
CA SER A 123 -10.48 -22.80 1.78
C SER A 123 -9.37 -22.90 2.82
N ALA A 124 -8.83 -21.76 3.29
CA ALA A 124 -7.87 -21.73 4.38
C ALA A 124 -8.47 -22.20 5.72
N SER A 125 -9.73 -21.84 6.00
CA SER A 125 -10.44 -22.25 7.23
C SER A 125 -10.76 -23.74 7.27
N CYS A 126 -10.93 -24.40 6.12
CA CYS A 126 -11.14 -25.84 6.04
C CYS A 126 -9.90 -26.67 6.38
N SER A 127 -8.70 -26.08 6.39
CA SER A 127 -7.44 -26.79 6.66
C SER A 127 -6.81 -26.30 7.96
N SER A 128 -6.76 -27.18 8.97
CA SER A 128 -6.10 -26.88 10.25
C SER A 128 -4.62 -26.54 10.09
N ALA A 129 -3.94 -27.14 9.11
CA ALA A 129 -2.56 -26.81 8.77
C ALA A 129 -2.44 -25.39 8.16
N ALA A 130 -3.39 -24.96 7.34
CA ALA A 130 -3.41 -23.61 6.77
C ALA A 130 -3.71 -22.56 7.84
N VAL A 131 -4.64 -22.83 8.75
CA VAL A 131 -4.91 -21.96 9.91
C VAL A 131 -3.67 -21.82 10.79
N GLY A 132 -2.99 -22.93 11.09
CA GLY A 132 -1.74 -22.91 11.88
C GLY A 132 -0.60 -22.14 11.18
N PHE A 133 -0.53 -22.20 9.85
CA PHE A 133 0.46 -21.47 9.06
C PHE A 133 0.16 -19.97 8.98
N PHE A 134 -1.10 -19.58 8.72
CA PHE A 134 -1.46 -18.18 8.52
C PHE A 134 -1.73 -17.42 9.82
N CYS A 135 -2.25 -18.10 10.84
CA CYS A 135 -2.50 -17.52 12.15
C CYS A 135 -2.05 -18.45 13.29
N PRO A 136 -0.73 -18.53 13.55
CA PRO A 136 -0.20 -19.34 14.64
C PRO A 136 -0.66 -18.88 16.04
N ARG A 137 -1.19 -17.65 16.17
CA ARG A 137 -1.71 -17.09 17.43
C ARG A 137 -3.22 -17.26 17.62
N CYS A 138 -3.95 -17.81 16.65
CA CYS A 138 -5.41 -17.90 16.71
C CYS A 138 -5.94 -19.07 17.58
N GLY A 139 -5.09 -19.88 18.19
CA GLY A 139 -5.54 -20.97 19.09
C GLY A 139 -6.43 -22.03 18.43
N GLY A 140 -6.47 -22.11 17.09
CA GLY A 140 -7.32 -23.01 16.33
C GLY A 140 -8.70 -22.46 15.93
N ASP A 141 -9.07 -21.26 16.40
CA ASP A 141 -10.30 -20.57 15.96
C ASP A 141 -9.97 -19.33 15.11
N PRO A 142 -10.00 -19.44 13.76
CA PRO A 142 -9.70 -18.32 12.88
C PRO A 142 -10.77 -17.23 12.87
N TRP A 143 -11.95 -17.46 13.47
CA TRP A 143 -13.09 -16.55 13.43
C TRP A 143 -13.26 -15.72 14.71
N HIS A 144 -12.45 -16.00 15.73
CA HIS A 144 -12.49 -15.24 16.97
C HIS A 144 -11.83 -13.85 16.80
N LEU A 145 -12.65 -12.79 16.79
CA LEU A 145 -12.19 -11.42 16.70
C LEU A 145 -12.51 -10.66 18.00
N PRO A 146 -11.52 -10.05 18.68
CA PRO A 146 -11.78 -9.25 19.87
C PRO A 146 -12.62 -8.02 19.51
N VAL A 147 -13.56 -7.64 20.38
CA VAL A 147 -14.50 -6.54 20.14
C VAL A 147 -13.77 -5.21 19.96
N GLU A 148 -12.63 -5.06 20.63
CA GLU A 148 -11.74 -3.91 20.51
C GLU A 148 -11.11 -3.81 19.12
N ALA A 149 -11.00 -4.89 18.34
CA ALA A 149 -10.50 -4.80 16.97
C ALA A 149 -11.59 -4.38 15.97
N LEU A 150 -12.88 -4.48 16.34
CA LEU A 150 -13.98 -4.16 15.42
C LEU A 150 -13.95 -2.69 14.97
N TRP A 151 -13.60 -1.75 15.86
CA TRP A 151 -13.51 -0.34 15.46
C TRP A 151 -12.38 -0.10 14.46
N ALA A 152 -11.24 -0.78 14.63
CA ALA A 152 -10.10 -0.67 13.73
C ALA A 152 -10.41 -1.26 12.35
N VAL A 153 -11.11 -2.39 12.32
CA VAL A 153 -11.61 -3.01 11.08
C VAL A 153 -12.65 -2.14 10.40
N ALA A 154 -13.62 -1.59 11.15
CA ALA A 154 -14.63 -0.69 10.58
C ALA A 154 -13.97 0.56 9.96
N TYR A 155 -13.00 1.16 10.65
CA TYR A 155 -12.23 2.29 10.15
C TYR A 155 -11.46 1.94 8.86
N SER A 156 -10.75 0.80 8.81
CA SER A 156 -10.01 0.41 7.61
C SER A 156 -10.91 0.09 6.41
N VAL A 157 -12.08 -0.51 6.65
CA VAL A 157 -13.05 -0.76 5.57
C VAL A 157 -13.63 0.56 5.03
N VAL A 158 -14.05 1.48 5.90
CA VAL A 158 -14.69 2.71 5.43
C VAL A 158 -13.69 3.71 4.87
N VAL A 159 -12.62 4.01 5.61
CA VAL A 159 -11.71 5.10 5.26
C VAL A 159 -10.66 4.63 4.26
N GLN A 160 -9.95 3.55 4.58
CA GLN A 160 -8.88 3.08 3.71
C GLN A 160 -9.43 2.44 2.44
N THR A 161 -10.48 1.61 2.55
CA THR A 161 -11.01 0.88 1.39
C THR A 161 -11.97 1.75 0.58
N LEU A 162 -13.14 2.14 1.12
CA LEU A 162 -14.13 2.85 0.32
C LEU A 162 -13.62 4.22 -0.15
N LEU A 163 -13.19 5.09 0.77
CA LEU A 163 -12.77 6.44 0.39
C LEU A 163 -11.45 6.42 -0.38
N GLY A 164 -10.45 5.67 0.10
CA GLY A 164 -9.15 5.57 -0.52
C GLY A 164 -9.23 5.08 -1.97
N TYR A 165 -9.93 3.97 -2.22
CA TYR A 165 -10.00 3.44 -3.57
C TYR A 165 -10.97 4.20 -4.48
N CYS A 166 -12.06 4.77 -3.96
CA CYS A 166 -12.89 5.69 -4.77
C CYS A 166 -12.07 6.89 -5.26
N ALA A 167 -11.27 7.49 -4.37
CA ALA A 167 -10.37 8.58 -4.72
C ALA A 167 -9.29 8.13 -5.72
N GLN A 168 -8.74 6.94 -5.55
CA GLN A 168 -7.73 6.38 -6.46
C GLN A 168 -8.30 6.12 -7.87
N ALA A 169 -9.48 5.53 -7.99
CA ALA A 169 -10.11 5.31 -9.29
C ALA A 169 -10.56 6.61 -9.96
N TRP A 170 -11.05 7.57 -9.17
CA TRP A 170 -11.29 8.92 -9.67
C TRP A 170 -9.99 9.55 -10.19
N ALA A 171 -8.88 9.44 -9.45
CA ALA A 171 -7.58 9.97 -9.87
C ALA A 171 -7.09 9.31 -11.17
N LEU A 172 -7.18 7.99 -11.31
CA LEU A 172 -6.76 7.24 -12.52
C LEU A 172 -7.58 7.58 -13.77
N ARG A 173 -8.74 8.22 -13.61
CA ARG A 173 -9.47 8.78 -14.74
C ARG A 173 -8.71 9.94 -15.39
N TYR A 174 -8.07 10.78 -14.57
CA TYR A 174 -7.43 12.03 -15.00
C TYR A 174 -5.90 11.96 -15.05
N ALA A 175 -5.28 11.18 -14.15
CA ALA A 175 -3.84 11.03 -14.03
C ALA A 175 -3.35 9.72 -14.66
N GLU A 176 -2.07 9.71 -15.03
CA GLU A 176 -1.38 8.50 -15.46
C GLU A 176 -1.19 7.51 -14.30
N SER A 177 -1.03 6.23 -14.64
CA SER A 177 -0.88 5.15 -13.66
C SER A 177 0.37 5.30 -12.80
N SER A 178 1.49 5.74 -13.39
CA SER A 178 2.71 6.02 -12.64
C SER A 178 2.54 7.20 -11.70
N THR A 179 1.90 8.28 -12.13
CA THR A 179 1.65 9.46 -11.30
C THR A 179 0.76 9.12 -10.11
N ALA A 180 -0.35 8.43 -10.34
CA ALA A 180 -1.21 7.92 -9.27
C ALA A 180 -0.44 7.00 -8.30
N ALA A 181 0.46 6.16 -8.80
CA ALA A 181 1.29 5.29 -7.96
C ALA A 181 2.30 6.10 -7.13
N VAL A 182 2.96 7.11 -7.71
CA VAL A 182 3.90 8.00 -7.00
C VAL A 182 3.17 8.72 -5.86
N TYR A 183 1.94 9.19 -6.05
CA TYR A 183 1.14 9.80 -4.97
C TYR A 183 0.85 8.86 -3.80
N SER A 184 0.83 7.54 -3.99
CA SER A 184 0.62 6.62 -2.86
C SER A 184 1.77 6.67 -1.84
N THR A 185 2.97 7.10 -2.26
CA THR A 185 4.14 7.25 -1.38
C THR A 185 4.04 8.44 -0.42
N THR A 186 3.03 9.31 -0.55
CA THR A 186 2.78 10.37 0.44
C THR A 186 2.11 9.84 1.72
N GLN A 187 1.57 8.62 1.71
CA GLN A 187 0.93 8.00 2.87
C GLN A 187 1.78 8.07 4.15
N PRO A 188 3.07 7.67 4.17
CA PRO A 188 3.91 7.79 5.36
C PRO A 188 4.11 9.24 5.83
N ILE A 189 4.10 10.23 4.93
CA ILE A 189 4.21 11.65 5.28
C ILE A 189 2.94 12.10 6.01
N VAL A 190 1.77 11.75 5.47
CA VAL A 190 0.48 12.07 6.09
C VAL A 190 0.36 11.37 7.45
N ALA A 191 0.79 10.12 7.56
CA ALA A 191 0.83 9.39 8.82
C ALA A 191 1.71 10.10 9.86
N ALA A 192 2.93 10.51 9.48
CA ALA A 192 3.82 11.28 10.36
C ALA A 192 3.21 12.63 10.79
N ALA A 193 2.51 13.33 9.89
CA ALA A 193 1.83 14.58 10.20
C ALA A 193 0.69 14.37 11.21
N VAL A 194 -0.12 13.34 11.03
CA VAL A 194 -1.19 12.97 11.99
C VAL A 194 -0.61 12.62 13.35
N THR A 195 0.49 11.84 13.39
CA THR A 195 1.22 11.53 14.63
C THR A 195 1.66 12.79 15.36
N CYS A 196 2.28 13.76 14.66
CA CYS A 196 2.67 15.04 15.25
C CYS A 196 1.47 15.81 15.85
N VAL A 197 0.35 15.85 15.13
CA VAL A 197 -0.87 16.55 15.59
C VAL A 197 -1.43 15.87 16.84
N MET A 198 -1.51 14.54 16.87
CA MET A 198 -1.99 13.79 18.03
C MET A 198 -1.10 14.00 19.27
N LEU A 199 0.22 13.93 19.10
CA LEU A 199 1.18 14.20 20.18
C LEU A 199 1.08 15.64 20.68
N TRP A 200 0.91 16.61 19.78
CA TRP A 200 0.71 18.01 20.15
C TRP A 200 -0.58 18.24 20.95
N LEU A 201 -1.65 17.50 20.64
CA LEU A 201 -2.90 17.50 21.39
C LEU A 201 -2.82 16.70 22.72
N GLY A 202 -1.67 16.10 23.03
CA GLY A 202 -1.46 15.29 24.23
C GLY A 202 -2.12 13.91 24.19
N PHE A 203 -2.52 13.45 23.00
CA PHE A 203 -3.17 12.15 22.81
C PHE A 203 -2.13 11.10 22.41
N ASN A 204 -1.66 10.30 23.39
CA ASN A 204 -0.74 9.18 23.15
C ASN A 204 -1.34 7.86 23.68
N PRO A 205 -2.23 7.20 22.91
CA PRO A 205 -2.81 5.93 23.32
C PRO A 205 -1.72 4.86 23.47
N GLY A 206 -1.47 4.45 24.72
CA GLY A 206 -0.58 3.34 25.07
C GLY A 206 0.91 3.60 24.83
N ASP A 207 1.33 4.87 24.84
CA ASP A 207 2.72 5.29 24.56
C ASP A 207 3.30 4.78 23.23
N ALA A 208 2.41 4.51 22.27
CA ALA A 208 2.77 3.90 20.99
C ALA A 208 3.26 4.91 19.94
N LEU A 209 2.99 6.21 20.11
CA LEU A 209 3.40 7.24 19.17
C LEU A 209 4.71 7.90 19.63
N GLU A 210 5.66 8.00 18.72
CA GLU A 210 6.93 8.68 18.92
C GLU A 210 7.06 9.87 17.96
N TRP A 211 7.85 10.88 18.36
CA TRP A 211 8.12 12.03 17.50
C TRP A 211 8.96 11.60 16.30
N PRO A 212 8.57 11.99 15.06
CA PRO A 212 9.35 11.66 13.88
C PRO A 212 10.74 12.29 13.95
N GLY A 213 11.76 11.47 13.74
CA GLY A 213 13.17 11.85 13.80
C GLY A 213 13.78 12.06 12.42
N GLN A 214 14.88 11.33 12.16
CA GLN A 214 15.66 11.44 10.93
C GLN A 214 14.90 10.96 9.68
N GLU A 215 13.79 10.23 9.86
CA GLU A 215 12.80 9.85 8.84
C GLU A 215 12.44 10.99 7.88
N MET A 216 12.30 12.20 8.43
CA MET A 216 11.73 13.34 7.72
C MET A 216 12.59 13.80 6.54
N VAL A 217 13.87 13.42 6.50
CA VAL A 217 14.73 13.62 5.32
C VAL A 217 14.16 12.87 4.12
N GLY A 218 13.65 11.66 4.34
CA GLY A 218 12.97 10.88 3.30
C GLY A 218 11.66 11.53 2.83
N ALA A 219 10.92 12.21 3.73
CA ALA A 219 9.72 12.96 3.34
C ALA A 219 10.02 14.10 2.37
N LEU A 220 11.12 14.84 2.61
CA LEU A 220 11.57 15.89 1.69
C LEU A 220 11.90 15.32 0.30
N LEU A 221 12.58 14.16 0.25
CA LEU A 221 12.92 13.49 -0.99
C LEU A 221 11.67 13.01 -1.75
N VAL A 222 10.68 12.45 -1.03
CA VAL A 222 9.39 12.06 -1.63
C VAL A 222 8.68 13.27 -2.23
N VAL A 223 8.59 14.40 -1.50
CA VAL A 223 7.96 15.63 -1.99
C VAL A 223 8.70 16.18 -3.22
N LEU A 224 10.03 16.22 -3.19
CA LEU A 224 10.82 16.65 -4.34
C LEU A 224 10.60 15.73 -5.55
N GLY A 225 10.57 14.41 -5.35
CA GLY A 225 10.30 13.43 -6.39
C GLY A 225 8.92 13.63 -7.03
N LEU A 226 7.89 13.83 -6.21
CA LEU A 226 6.54 14.16 -6.64
C LEU A 226 6.48 15.44 -7.47
N LEU A 227 7.15 16.51 -7.04
CA LEU A 227 7.19 17.78 -7.78
C LEU A 227 7.87 17.63 -9.15
N VAL A 228 8.90 16.78 -9.25
CA VAL A 228 9.56 16.48 -10.52
C VAL A 228 8.64 15.68 -11.45
N VAL A 229 7.96 14.65 -10.93
CA VAL A 229 7.01 13.84 -11.73
C VAL A 229 5.84 14.72 -12.21
N ALA A 230 5.23 15.50 -11.31
CA ALA A 230 4.09 16.36 -11.63
C ALA A 230 4.41 17.47 -12.65
N ARG A 231 5.68 17.87 -12.78
CA ARG A 231 6.13 18.82 -13.82
C ARG A 231 6.53 18.16 -15.13
N SER A 232 6.62 16.83 -15.16
CA SER A 232 7.05 16.05 -16.32
C SER A 232 5.89 15.47 -17.15
N GLU A 233 4.66 15.60 -16.65
CA GLU A 233 3.42 15.37 -17.41
C GLU A 233 3.09 16.58 -18.31
#